data_AF-A0A381X169-F1
#
_entry.id   AF-A0A381X169-F1
#
_cell.length_a   1.000
_cell.length_b   1.000
_cell.length_c   1.000
_cell.angle_alpha   90.00
_cell.angle_beta   90.00
_cell.angle_gamma   90.00
#
_symmetry.space_group_name_H-M   'P 1'
#
loop_
_entity.id
_entity.type
_entity.pdbx_description
1 polymer ?
#
loop_
_entity_poly.entity_id
_entity_poly.type
_entity_poly.pdbx_seq_one_letter_code
_entity_poly.pdbx_strand_id
1 'polypeptide(L)'
;MFKCQYCDAKFKSERTLMVHVCEPKRRWMNKDEKYSRLAFYAFNRFYELTHAVGKPIDFDMFAKSKFYLGFTKFGKHIININAINPEEFIDFVIQNSVKLDKWTSDTVYNTYIQELNRKESADRAVERSILLMQKWGVEYERPFNKFFKEVSKPLAIHYIKSGRISPWVIFNSDNGAELIDSFSDEELVLINDYLEPSFWTRKFNARVEDVQFVKMILNKAGI
;
A
#
# COMPACT_ATOMS: atom_id res chain seq x y z
N MET A 1 -12.59 -42.24 20.72
CA MET A 1 -11.39 -41.38 20.82
C MET A 1 -11.69 -40.12 20.04
N PHE A 2 -11.59 -38.94 20.64
CA PHE A 2 -12.00 -37.68 20.02
C PHE A 2 -10.83 -37.07 19.24
N LYS A 3 -11.07 -36.48 18.06
CA LYS A 3 -10.00 -35.98 17.18
C LYS A 3 -10.20 -34.49 16.89
N CYS A 4 -9.13 -33.70 16.99
CA CYS A 4 -9.16 -32.30 16.57
C CYS A 4 -9.16 -32.20 15.04
N GLN A 5 -10.13 -31.49 14.46
CA GLN A 5 -10.23 -31.32 13.00
C GLN A 5 -9.10 -30.49 12.38
N TYR A 6 -8.34 -29.74 13.19
CA TYR A 6 -7.32 -28.80 12.72
C TYR A 6 -5.89 -29.34 12.80
N CYS A 7 -5.56 -30.10 13.86
CA CYS A 7 -4.21 -30.65 14.09
C CYS A 7 -4.17 -32.17 14.18
N ASP A 8 -5.32 -32.84 13.97
CA ASP A 8 -5.48 -34.29 14.02
C ASP A 8 -5.10 -34.97 15.36
N ALA A 9 -4.76 -34.20 16.40
CA ALA A 9 -4.47 -34.70 17.73
C ALA A 9 -5.67 -35.46 18.32
N LYS A 10 -5.38 -36.57 19.00
CA LYS A 10 -6.38 -37.46 19.59
C LYS A 10 -6.48 -37.27 21.10
N PHE A 11 -7.70 -37.23 21.61
CA PHE A 11 -8.04 -36.95 23.01
C PHE A 11 -8.88 -38.07 23.61
N LYS A 12 -8.69 -38.29 24.92
CA LYS A 12 -9.41 -39.33 25.69
C LYS A 12 -10.87 -38.95 25.98
N SER A 13 -11.18 -37.65 26.09
CA SER A 13 -12.53 -37.14 26.35
C SER A 13 -12.87 -35.93 25.48
N GLU A 14 -14.16 -35.67 25.32
CA GLU A 14 -14.68 -34.51 24.60
C GLU A 14 -14.33 -33.19 25.31
N ARG A 15 -14.36 -33.19 26.65
CA ARG A 15 -13.97 -32.02 27.47
C ARG A 15 -12.55 -31.57 27.16
N THR A 16 -11.59 -32.49 27.04
CA THR A 16 -10.21 -32.14 26.72
C THR A 16 -10.08 -31.63 25.28
N LEU A 17 -10.87 -32.15 24.34
CA LEU A 17 -10.91 -31.63 22.96
C LEU A 17 -11.49 -30.21 22.91
N MET A 18 -12.55 -29.92 23.68
CA MET A 18 -13.19 -28.59 23.70
C MET A 18 -12.22 -27.48 24.12
N VAL A 19 -11.44 -27.71 25.19
CA VAL A 19 -10.49 -26.72 25.72
C VAL A 19 -9.16 -26.67 24.96
N HIS A 20 -8.92 -27.59 24.04
CA HIS A 20 -7.69 -27.62 23.25
C HIS A 20 -7.63 -26.45 22.26
N VAL A 21 -6.51 -25.72 22.26
CA VAL A 21 -6.22 -24.65 21.32
C VAL A 21 -4.86 -24.92 20.65
N CYS A 22 -4.87 -25.66 19.55
CA CYS A 22 -3.69 -25.77 18.69
C CYS A 22 -3.51 -24.53 17.82
N GLU A 23 -2.32 -24.41 17.24
CA GLU A 23 -2.01 -23.30 16.35
C GLU A 23 -2.90 -23.26 15.09
N PRO A 24 -3.15 -24.37 14.35
CA PRO A 24 -4.06 -24.32 13.19
C PRO A 24 -5.50 -23.91 13.57
N LYS A 25 -5.98 -24.33 14.75
CA LYS A 25 -7.28 -23.88 15.30
C LYS A 25 -7.28 -22.37 15.56
N ARG A 26 -6.21 -21.82 16.15
CA ARG A 26 -6.07 -20.38 16.37
C ARG A 26 -6.01 -19.60 15.05
N ARG A 27 -5.27 -20.11 14.05
CA ARG A 27 -5.19 -19.52 12.70
C ARG A 27 -6.57 -19.51 12.02
N TRP A 28 -7.33 -20.60 12.13
CA TRP A 28 -8.71 -20.68 11.64
C TRP A 28 -9.65 -19.69 12.33
N MET A 29 -9.54 -19.52 13.65
CA MET A 29 -10.34 -18.53 14.38
C MET A 29 -10.09 -17.09 13.90
N ASN A 30 -8.90 -16.81 13.37
CA ASN A 30 -8.53 -15.49 12.84
C ASN A 30 -8.90 -15.32 11.36
N LYS A 31 -9.60 -16.24 10.71
CA LYS A 31 -9.88 -16.18 9.25
C LYS A 31 -10.58 -14.90 8.80
N ASP A 32 -11.41 -14.34 9.68
CA ASP A 32 -12.23 -13.15 9.40
C ASP A 32 -11.53 -11.83 9.72
N GLU A 33 -10.34 -11.90 10.35
CA GLU A 33 -9.50 -10.74 10.58
C GLU A 33 -9.03 -10.13 9.26
N LYS A 34 -9.05 -8.79 9.14
CA LYS A 34 -8.67 -8.10 7.90
C LYS A 34 -7.30 -8.52 7.36
N TYR A 35 -6.30 -8.61 8.25
CA TYR A 35 -4.95 -9.01 7.86
C TYR A 35 -4.89 -10.48 7.38
N SER A 36 -5.76 -11.33 7.92
CA SER A 36 -5.84 -12.76 7.57
C SER A 36 -6.48 -12.95 6.20
N ARG A 37 -7.55 -12.20 5.92
CA ARG A 37 -8.18 -12.15 4.58
C ARG A 37 -7.22 -11.67 3.50
N LEU A 38 -6.48 -10.58 3.76
CA LEU A 38 -5.44 -10.09 2.84
C LEU A 38 -4.31 -11.09 2.65
N ALA A 39 -3.87 -11.75 3.71
CA ALA A 39 -2.84 -12.78 3.64
C ALA A 39 -3.28 -14.00 2.82
N PHE A 40 -4.52 -14.43 3.00
CA PHE A 40 -5.10 -15.53 2.24
C PHE A 40 -5.30 -15.16 0.76
N TYR A 41 -5.71 -13.92 0.47
CA TYR A 41 -5.78 -13.41 -0.89
C TYR A 41 -4.38 -13.39 -1.55
N ALA A 42 -3.37 -12.83 -0.88
CA ALA A 42 -2.00 -12.81 -1.37
C ALA A 42 -1.42 -14.23 -1.57
N PHE A 43 -1.80 -15.18 -0.71
CA PHE A 43 -1.42 -16.58 -0.85
C PHE A 43 -2.01 -17.20 -2.12
N ASN A 44 -3.31 -17.00 -2.38
CA ASN A 44 -3.94 -17.46 -3.62
C ASN A 44 -3.30 -16.80 -4.86
N ARG A 45 -3.13 -15.47 -4.85
CA ARG A 45 -2.45 -14.74 -5.93
C ARG A 45 -1.06 -15.27 -6.22
N PHE A 46 -0.28 -15.61 -5.18
CA PHE A 46 1.04 -16.21 -5.35
C PHE A 46 0.97 -17.50 -6.16
N TYR A 47 0.06 -18.42 -5.84
CA TYR A 47 -0.08 -19.67 -6.59
C TYR A 47 -0.65 -19.46 -7.99
N GLU A 48 -1.63 -18.56 -8.15
CA GLU A 48 -2.19 -18.21 -9.47
C GLU A 48 -1.13 -17.66 -10.43
N LEU A 49 -0.21 -16.83 -9.95
CA LEU A 49 0.81 -16.17 -10.77
C LEU A 49 2.07 -17.02 -10.98
N THR A 50 2.38 -17.96 -10.08
CA THR A 50 3.65 -18.71 -10.11
C THR A 50 3.50 -20.18 -10.50
N HIS A 51 2.29 -20.76 -10.39
CA HIS A 51 2.05 -22.17 -10.71
C HIS A 51 1.03 -22.29 -11.84
N ALA A 52 1.15 -23.34 -12.66
CA ALA A 52 0.14 -23.66 -13.66
C ALA A 52 -1.17 -24.07 -12.96
N VAL A 53 -2.24 -23.31 -13.25
CA VAL A 53 -3.64 -23.46 -12.83
C VAL A 53 -3.95 -24.75 -12.07
N GLY A 54 -3.93 -24.66 -10.74
CA GLY A 54 -4.45 -25.68 -9.83
C GLY A 54 -5.82 -25.29 -9.27
N LYS A 55 -6.40 -26.17 -8.45
CA LYS A 55 -7.64 -25.86 -7.71
C LYS A 55 -7.41 -24.64 -6.80
N PRO A 56 -8.43 -23.78 -6.59
CA PRO A 56 -8.37 -22.71 -5.59
C PRO A 56 -7.97 -23.26 -4.23
N ILE A 57 -7.09 -22.56 -3.53
CA ILE A 57 -6.60 -22.98 -2.21
C ILE A 57 -7.67 -22.58 -1.19
N ASP A 58 -8.14 -23.54 -0.40
CA ASP A 58 -9.02 -23.24 0.72
C ASP A 58 -8.25 -22.62 1.92
N PHE A 59 -8.99 -22.01 2.84
CA PHE A 59 -8.37 -21.39 4.01
C PHE A 59 -7.71 -22.44 4.93
N ASP A 60 -8.17 -23.69 4.96
CA ASP A 60 -7.61 -24.72 5.84
C ASP A 60 -6.19 -25.10 5.39
N MET A 61 -5.96 -25.24 4.08
CA MET A 61 -4.65 -25.39 3.49
C MET A 61 -3.74 -24.20 3.80
N PHE A 62 -4.25 -22.98 3.67
CA PHE A 62 -3.49 -21.78 4.05
C PHE A 62 -3.15 -21.76 5.55
N ALA A 63 -4.11 -22.07 6.42
CA ALA A 63 -3.93 -22.11 7.86
C ALA A 63 -2.93 -23.18 8.30
N LYS A 64 -2.79 -24.28 7.55
CA LYS A 64 -1.79 -25.34 7.80
C LYS A 64 -0.44 -25.08 7.12
N SER A 65 -0.37 -24.12 6.21
CA SER A 65 0.85 -23.80 5.45
C SER A 65 1.99 -23.32 6.35
N LYS A 66 3.22 -23.72 6.00
CA LYS A 66 4.45 -23.18 6.60
C LYS A 66 4.65 -21.68 6.32
N PHE A 67 3.98 -21.15 5.29
CA PHE A 67 4.08 -19.75 4.89
C PHE A 67 3.07 -18.83 5.60
N TYR A 68 2.13 -19.37 6.39
CA TYR A 68 1.05 -18.61 7.04
C TYR A 68 1.56 -17.35 7.76
N LEU A 69 2.62 -17.47 8.55
CA LEU A 69 3.18 -16.34 9.31
C LEU A 69 3.77 -15.25 8.40
N GLY A 70 4.41 -15.64 7.29
CA GLY A 70 4.96 -14.68 6.32
C GLY A 70 3.86 -13.87 5.64
N PHE A 71 2.83 -14.54 5.13
CA PHE A 71 1.70 -13.87 4.47
C PHE A 71 0.87 -13.04 5.46
N THR A 72 0.62 -13.52 6.68
CA THR A 72 -0.11 -12.72 7.69
C THR A 72 0.70 -11.54 8.21
N LYS A 73 2.03 -11.65 8.29
CA LYS A 73 2.91 -10.50 8.55
C LYS A 73 2.78 -9.46 7.42
N PHE A 74 2.72 -9.90 6.16
CA PHE A 74 2.50 -9.00 5.03
C PHE A 74 1.10 -8.37 5.04
N GLY A 75 0.04 -9.14 5.29
CA GLY A 75 -1.32 -8.62 5.41
C GLY A 75 -1.45 -7.55 6.51
N LYS A 76 -0.75 -7.73 7.64
CA LYS A 76 -0.66 -6.70 8.69
C LYS A 76 0.11 -5.46 8.20
N HIS A 77 1.22 -5.66 7.51
CA HIS A 77 2.01 -4.57 6.95
C HIS A 77 1.20 -3.70 5.98
N ILE A 78 0.49 -4.32 5.03
CA ILE A 78 -0.42 -3.64 4.09
C ILE A 78 -1.40 -2.72 4.83
N ILE A 79 -2.03 -3.22 5.90
CA ILE A 79 -2.97 -2.44 6.71
C ILE A 79 -2.25 -1.31 7.44
N ASN A 80 -1.13 -1.61 8.10
CA ASN A 80 -0.41 -0.65 8.93
C ASN A 80 0.15 0.53 8.13
N ILE A 81 0.67 0.28 6.93
CA ILE A 81 1.16 1.35 6.05
C ILE A 81 0.02 2.01 5.25
N ASN A 82 -1.20 1.49 5.35
CA ASN A 82 -2.35 1.83 4.52
C ASN A 82 -1.93 1.86 3.04
N ALA A 83 -1.49 0.70 2.55
CA ALA A 83 -0.91 0.56 1.22
C ALA A 83 -1.86 1.09 0.13
N ILE A 84 -1.32 1.86 -0.81
CA ILE A 84 -2.06 2.29 -2.00
C ILE A 84 -2.23 1.05 -2.89
N ASN A 85 -3.44 0.85 -3.41
CA ASN A 85 -3.84 -0.31 -4.23
C ASN A 85 -3.25 -1.65 -3.74
N PRO A 86 -3.68 -2.18 -2.56
CA PRO A 86 -3.12 -3.39 -1.96
C PRO A 86 -3.02 -4.60 -2.89
N GLU A 87 -3.98 -4.78 -3.78
CA GLU A 87 -4.00 -5.89 -4.75
C GLU A 87 -2.85 -5.78 -5.77
N GLU A 88 -2.59 -4.57 -6.28
CA GLU A 88 -1.46 -4.32 -7.19
C GLU A 88 -0.12 -4.43 -6.45
N PHE A 89 -0.05 -4.06 -5.17
CA PHE A 89 1.16 -4.25 -4.38
C PHE A 89 1.48 -5.73 -4.17
N ILE A 90 0.46 -6.55 -3.93
CA ILE A 90 0.57 -8.02 -3.87
C ILE A 90 1.10 -8.57 -5.20
N ASP A 91 0.49 -8.18 -6.31
CA ASP A 91 0.94 -8.61 -7.64
C ASP A 91 2.37 -8.16 -7.94
N PHE A 92 2.73 -6.93 -7.57
CA PHE A 92 4.06 -6.37 -7.74
C PHE A 92 5.13 -7.22 -7.05
N VAL A 93 4.95 -7.57 -5.77
CA VAL A 93 5.96 -8.34 -5.03
C VAL A 93 6.10 -9.77 -5.56
N ILE A 94 5.03 -10.33 -6.11
CA ILE A 94 5.03 -11.68 -6.72
C ILE A 94 5.72 -11.64 -8.09
N GLN A 95 5.29 -10.74 -8.98
CA GLN A 95 5.79 -10.65 -10.36
C GLN A 95 7.27 -10.27 -10.40
N ASN A 96 7.73 -9.42 -9.47
CA ASN A 96 9.14 -9.06 -9.33
C ASN A 96 9.95 -10.12 -8.54
N SER A 97 9.36 -11.27 -8.23
CA SER A 97 10.03 -12.36 -7.49
C SER A 97 10.70 -11.89 -6.19
N VAL A 98 10.11 -10.92 -5.50
CA VAL A 98 10.62 -10.41 -4.24
C VAL A 98 10.53 -11.54 -3.21
N LYS A 99 11.60 -11.78 -2.44
CA LYS A 99 11.59 -12.80 -1.39
C LYS A 99 10.60 -12.43 -0.29
N LEU A 100 9.79 -13.39 0.19
CA LEU A 100 8.69 -13.16 1.15
C LEU A 100 9.14 -12.46 2.45
N ASP A 101 10.37 -12.69 2.91
CA ASP A 101 10.94 -12.02 4.09
C ASP A 101 11.17 -10.51 3.89
N LYS A 102 11.24 -10.05 2.64
CA LYS A 102 11.41 -8.65 2.24
C LYS A 102 10.11 -7.93 1.87
N TRP A 103 8.99 -8.62 1.79
CA TRP A 103 7.70 -8.03 1.39
C TRP A 103 7.25 -6.89 2.32
N THR A 104 7.73 -6.86 3.57
CA THR A 104 7.41 -5.80 4.53
C THR A 104 8.51 -4.75 4.68
N SER A 105 9.40 -4.61 3.70
CA SER A 105 10.47 -3.62 3.76
C SER A 105 10.06 -2.32 3.08
N ASP A 106 10.47 -1.20 3.66
CA ASP A 106 10.20 0.13 3.11
C ASP A 106 10.72 0.26 1.68
N THR A 107 11.92 -0.27 1.40
CA THR A 107 12.50 -0.27 0.05
C THR A 107 11.56 -0.91 -0.97
N VAL A 108 10.98 -2.08 -0.66
CA VAL A 108 10.08 -2.79 -1.59
C VAL A 108 8.80 -1.98 -1.84
N TYR A 109 8.20 -1.42 -0.79
CA TYR A 109 7.01 -0.59 -0.95
C TYR A 109 7.31 0.72 -1.69
N ASN A 110 8.46 1.34 -1.44
CA ASN A 110 8.88 2.56 -2.13
C ASN A 110 9.10 2.32 -3.63
N THR A 111 9.72 1.20 -4.01
CA THR A 111 9.85 0.82 -5.43
C THR A 111 8.48 0.59 -6.07
N TYR A 112 7.56 -0.08 -5.38
CA TYR A 112 6.19 -0.24 -5.85
C TYR A 112 5.51 1.12 -6.10
N ILE A 113 5.63 2.05 -5.15
CA ILE A 113 5.04 3.39 -5.27
C ILE A 113 5.63 4.18 -6.43
N GLN A 114 6.94 4.11 -6.65
CA GLN A 114 7.58 4.75 -7.80
C GLN A 114 7.00 4.19 -9.12
N GLU A 115 6.89 2.87 -9.25
CA GLU A 115 6.29 2.27 -10.43
C GLU A 115 4.82 2.66 -10.61
N LEU A 116 4.06 2.67 -9.52
CA LEU A 116 2.66 3.07 -9.52
C LEU A 116 2.51 4.51 -10.01
N ASN A 117 3.25 5.46 -9.43
CA ASN A 117 3.22 6.87 -9.83
C ASN A 117 3.63 7.06 -11.31
N ARG A 118 4.56 6.24 -11.82
CA ARG A 118 4.95 6.30 -13.23
C ARG A 118 3.88 5.76 -14.17
N LYS A 119 3.07 4.78 -13.75
CA LYS A 119 2.01 4.14 -14.55
C LYS A 119 0.63 4.79 -14.38
N GLU A 120 0.35 5.42 -13.24
CA GLU A 120 -0.95 6.01 -12.94
C GLU A 120 -1.34 7.11 -13.94
N SER A 121 -2.63 7.20 -14.22
CA SER A 121 -3.23 8.26 -15.00
C SER A 121 -3.32 9.55 -14.18
N ALA A 122 -3.30 10.68 -14.87
CA ALA A 122 -3.26 12.00 -14.23
C ALA A 122 -4.52 12.28 -13.39
N ASP A 123 -5.70 11.81 -13.82
CA ASP A 123 -6.97 11.91 -13.10
C ASP A 123 -6.95 11.18 -11.75
N ARG A 124 -6.47 9.93 -11.71
CA ARG A 124 -6.37 9.15 -10.45
C ARG A 124 -5.36 9.77 -9.50
N ALA A 125 -4.25 10.29 -10.04
CA ALA A 125 -3.22 10.99 -9.27
C ALA A 125 -3.78 12.24 -8.57
N VAL A 126 -4.57 13.04 -9.31
CA VAL A 126 -5.23 14.23 -8.79
C VAL A 126 -6.30 13.89 -7.77
N GLU A 127 -7.18 12.94 -8.07
CA GLU A 127 -8.25 12.51 -7.15
C GLU A 127 -7.68 12.10 -5.79
N ARG A 128 -6.70 11.20 -5.79
CA ARG A 128 -6.04 10.72 -4.57
C ARG A 128 -5.39 11.85 -3.77
N SER A 129 -4.74 12.78 -4.46
CA SER A 129 -4.09 13.93 -3.83
C SER A 129 -5.11 14.88 -3.21
N ILE A 130 -6.22 15.17 -3.89
CA ILE A 130 -7.30 16.02 -3.35
C ILE A 130 -7.97 15.35 -2.14
N LEU A 131 -8.27 14.06 -2.21
CA LEU A 131 -8.83 13.30 -1.08
C LEU A 131 -7.91 13.33 0.14
N LEU A 132 -6.59 13.21 -0.08
CA LEU A 132 -5.59 13.37 0.99
C LEU A 132 -5.66 14.76 1.61
N MET A 133 -5.67 15.81 0.80
CA MET A 133 -5.73 17.20 1.26
C MET A 133 -7.03 17.47 2.02
N GLN A 134 -8.16 16.92 1.58
CA GLN A 134 -9.44 17.01 2.27
C GLN A 134 -9.38 16.33 3.63
N LYS A 135 -8.82 15.12 3.69
CA LYS A 135 -8.62 14.41 4.96
C LYS A 135 -7.71 15.21 5.91
N TRP A 136 -6.62 15.75 5.39
CA TRP A 136 -5.73 16.62 6.16
C TRP A 136 -6.47 17.88 6.67
N GLY A 137 -7.28 18.51 5.83
CA GLY A 137 -8.07 19.68 6.24
C GLY A 137 -9.06 19.38 7.37
N VAL A 138 -9.69 18.19 7.36
CA VAL A 138 -10.53 17.73 8.47
C VAL A 138 -9.69 17.48 9.73
N GLU A 139 -8.55 16.80 9.62
CA GLU A 139 -7.70 16.43 10.76
C GLU A 139 -7.06 17.65 11.45
N TYR A 140 -6.71 18.69 10.70
CA TYR A 140 -6.02 19.87 11.21
C TYR A 140 -6.93 21.10 11.32
N GLU A 141 -8.25 20.95 11.07
CA GLU A 141 -9.23 22.04 11.07
C GLU A 141 -8.80 23.20 10.16
N ARG A 142 -8.46 22.88 8.91
CA ARG A 142 -8.00 23.83 7.89
C ARG A 142 -8.73 23.63 6.56
N PRO A 143 -8.88 24.69 5.74
CA PRO A 143 -9.31 24.52 4.36
C PRO A 143 -8.33 23.63 3.60
N PHE A 144 -8.83 22.61 2.89
CA PHE A 144 -7.96 21.63 2.21
C PHE A 144 -7.05 22.28 1.16
N ASN A 145 -7.49 23.36 0.53
CA ASN A 145 -6.71 24.09 -0.47
C ASN A 145 -5.52 24.88 0.12
N LYS A 146 -5.44 24.98 1.46
CA LYS A 146 -4.26 25.51 2.16
C LYS A 146 -3.20 24.45 2.43
N PHE A 147 -3.44 23.19 2.05
CA PHE A 147 -2.55 22.07 2.34
C PHE A 147 -1.08 22.37 2.07
N PHE A 148 -0.70 22.74 0.85
CA PHE A 148 0.72 22.96 0.51
C PHE A 148 1.36 24.12 1.28
N LYS A 149 0.57 25.10 1.73
CA LYS A 149 1.06 26.27 2.46
C LYS A 149 1.21 26.03 3.96
N GLU A 150 0.43 25.10 4.51
CA GLU A 150 0.30 24.91 5.96
C GLU A 150 0.72 23.52 6.45
N VAL A 151 0.90 22.55 5.55
CA VAL A 151 1.42 21.22 5.91
C VAL A 151 2.84 21.36 6.48
N SER A 152 3.13 20.64 7.57
CA SER A 152 4.49 20.60 8.10
C SER A 152 5.41 19.85 7.14
N LYS A 153 6.66 20.31 6.99
CA LYS A 153 7.64 19.66 6.10
C LYS A 153 7.83 18.16 6.40
N PRO A 154 7.93 17.71 7.66
CA PRO A 154 8.05 16.27 7.94
C PRO A 154 6.85 15.46 7.44
N LEU A 155 5.63 16.01 7.55
CA LEU A 155 4.43 15.34 7.07
C LEU A 155 4.35 15.35 5.54
N ALA A 156 4.74 16.45 4.89
CA ALA A 156 4.85 16.51 3.44
C ALA A 156 5.87 15.48 2.91
N ILE A 157 7.06 15.41 3.50
CA ILE A 157 8.08 14.39 3.16
C ILE A 157 7.50 12.99 3.32
N HIS A 158 6.80 12.72 4.42
CA HIS A 158 6.14 11.42 4.62
C HIS A 158 5.14 11.10 3.51
N TYR A 159 4.28 12.06 3.13
CA TYR A 159 3.30 11.87 2.07
C TYR A 159 3.94 11.71 0.68
N ILE A 160 5.04 12.41 0.39
CA ILE A 160 5.80 12.25 -0.86
C ILE A 160 6.41 10.85 -0.92
N LYS A 161 7.15 10.46 0.12
CA LYS A 161 7.84 9.15 0.17
C LYS A 161 6.88 7.97 0.09
N SER A 162 5.72 8.10 0.71
CA SER A 162 4.68 7.06 0.66
C SER A 162 3.79 7.12 -0.58
N GLY A 163 4.08 8.05 -1.50
CA GLY A 163 3.34 8.22 -2.74
C GLY A 163 1.95 8.81 -2.59
N ARG A 164 1.55 9.24 -1.39
CA ARG A 164 0.20 9.77 -1.10
C ARG A 164 -0.08 11.09 -1.77
N ILE A 165 0.96 11.89 -2.03
CA ILE A 165 0.90 13.05 -2.91
C ILE A 165 1.66 12.73 -4.20
N SER A 166 1.01 12.89 -5.35
CA SER A 166 1.61 12.53 -6.63
C SER A 166 2.50 13.66 -7.17
N PRO A 167 3.63 13.36 -7.85
CA PRO A 167 4.39 14.36 -8.59
C PRO A 167 3.57 15.08 -9.67
N TRP A 168 2.51 14.43 -10.20
CA TRP A 168 1.52 15.10 -11.07
C TRP A 168 0.94 16.35 -10.42
N VAL A 169 0.71 16.35 -9.10
CA VAL A 169 0.09 17.47 -8.39
C VAL A 169 1.14 18.47 -7.91
N ILE A 170 2.26 17.98 -7.37
CA ILE A 170 3.34 18.85 -6.85
C ILE A 170 3.89 19.75 -7.94
N PHE A 171 4.27 19.19 -9.09
CA PHE A 171 4.94 19.95 -10.14
C PHE A 171 3.98 20.73 -11.05
N ASN A 172 2.67 20.57 -10.88
CA ASN A 172 1.66 21.29 -11.67
C ASN A 172 0.78 22.21 -10.82
N SER A 173 1.19 22.54 -9.59
CA SER A 173 0.60 23.59 -8.77
C SER A 173 1.67 24.56 -8.28
N ASP A 174 1.35 25.85 -8.24
CA ASP A 174 2.29 26.88 -7.79
C ASP A 174 2.64 26.65 -6.31
N ASN A 175 1.62 26.38 -5.48
CA ASN A 175 1.79 26.11 -4.05
C ASN A 175 2.61 24.84 -3.80
N GLY A 176 2.47 23.84 -4.68
CA GLY A 176 3.24 22.60 -4.63
C GLY A 176 4.71 22.84 -4.92
N ALA A 177 5.03 23.66 -5.92
CA ALA A 177 6.40 24.08 -6.21
C ALA A 177 6.99 24.91 -5.05
N GLU A 178 6.24 25.87 -4.51
CA GLU A 178 6.65 26.68 -3.34
C GLU A 178 6.98 25.79 -2.12
N LEU A 179 6.22 24.71 -1.89
CA LEU A 179 6.53 23.76 -0.82
C LEU A 179 7.89 23.09 -1.03
N ILE A 180 8.18 22.63 -2.25
CA ILE A 180 9.47 21.99 -2.56
C ILE A 180 10.62 22.99 -2.44
N ASP A 181 10.44 24.22 -2.93
CA ASP A 181 11.45 25.29 -2.84
C ASP A 181 11.73 25.69 -1.38
N SER A 182 10.79 25.43 -0.46
CA SER A 182 10.99 25.71 0.97
C SER A 182 11.90 24.68 1.67
N PHE A 183 12.17 23.52 1.08
CA PHE A 183 12.91 22.43 1.72
C PHE A 183 14.42 22.72 1.78
N SER A 184 15.09 22.27 2.85
CA SER A 184 16.56 22.31 2.92
C SER A 184 17.18 21.26 1.99
N ASP A 185 18.49 21.37 1.73
CA ASP A 185 19.22 20.40 0.92
C ASP A 185 19.08 18.97 1.48
N GLU A 186 19.11 18.79 2.80
CA GLU A 186 18.91 17.49 3.44
C GLU A 186 17.49 16.96 3.23
N GLU A 187 16.48 17.84 3.33
CA GLU A 187 15.08 17.49 3.11
C GLU A 187 14.83 17.10 1.64
N LEU A 188 15.46 17.81 0.68
CA LEU A 188 15.41 17.50 -0.74
C LEU A 188 16.04 16.14 -1.05
N VAL A 189 17.17 15.80 -0.42
CA VAL A 189 17.80 14.47 -0.55
C VAL A 189 16.85 13.35 -0.13
N LEU A 190 16.00 13.57 0.88
CA LEU A 190 15.04 12.56 1.35
C LEU A 190 13.93 12.24 0.35
N ILE A 191 13.62 13.17 -0.56
CA ILE A 191 12.48 13.06 -1.49
C ILE A 191 12.88 12.95 -2.96
N ASN A 192 14.14 13.24 -3.32
CA ASN A 192 14.60 13.32 -4.71
C ASN A 192 14.32 12.02 -5.48
N ASP A 193 14.59 10.86 -4.88
CA ASP A 193 14.34 9.55 -5.49
C ASP A 193 12.85 9.26 -5.71
N TYR A 194 11.96 9.94 -5.00
CA TYR A 194 10.51 9.75 -5.10
C TYR A 194 9.87 10.74 -6.07
N LEU A 195 10.48 11.91 -6.23
CA LEU A 195 10.03 12.95 -7.15
C LEU A 195 10.64 12.85 -8.54
N GLU A 196 11.83 12.27 -8.70
CA GLU A 196 12.54 12.08 -9.97
C GLU A 196 12.32 13.19 -11.02
N PRO A 197 12.73 14.44 -10.76
CA PRO A 197 12.34 15.59 -11.58
C PRO A 197 12.60 15.40 -13.08
N SER A 198 13.75 14.82 -13.44
CA SER A 198 14.14 14.53 -14.83
C SER A 198 13.20 13.54 -15.54
N PHE A 199 12.60 12.58 -14.83
CA PHE A 199 11.60 11.69 -15.40
C PHE A 199 10.30 12.46 -15.67
N TRP A 200 9.84 13.23 -14.68
CA TRP A 200 8.56 13.93 -14.75
C TRP A 200 8.56 15.06 -15.75
N THR A 201 9.65 15.83 -15.87
CA THR A 201 9.80 16.83 -16.93
C THR A 201 9.61 16.21 -18.32
N ARG A 202 10.21 15.04 -18.58
CA ARG A 202 10.02 14.34 -19.86
C ARG A 202 8.58 13.85 -20.03
N LYS A 203 7.97 13.31 -18.97
CA LYS A 203 6.58 12.82 -19.00
C LYS A 203 5.58 13.95 -19.26
N PHE A 204 5.75 15.11 -18.63
CA PHE A 204 4.90 16.29 -18.83
C PHE A 204 5.03 16.86 -20.23
N ASN A 205 6.25 16.93 -20.78
CA ASN A 205 6.46 17.36 -22.17
C ASN A 205 5.80 16.42 -23.18
N ALA A 206 5.74 15.11 -22.89
CA ALA A 206 5.07 14.13 -23.72
C ALA A 206 3.54 14.09 -23.54
N ARG A 207 3.01 14.67 -22.46
CA ARG A 207 1.59 14.56 -22.07
C ARG A 207 1.00 15.93 -21.72
N VAL A 208 1.10 16.86 -22.67
CA VAL A 208 0.69 18.26 -22.48
C VAL A 208 -0.79 18.39 -22.14
N GLU A 209 -1.66 17.58 -22.74
CA GLU A 209 -3.10 17.57 -22.46
C GLU A 209 -3.40 17.16 -21.01
N ASP A 210 -2.75 16.08 -20.52
CA ASP A 210 -2.86 15.64 -19.13
C ASP A 210 -2.40 16.76 -18.17
N VAL A 211 -1.30 17.44 -18.50
CA VAL A 211 -0.78 18.58 -17.72
C VAL A 211 -1.81 19.72 -17.65
N GLN A 212 -2.40 20.09 -18.78
CA GLN A 212 -3.43 21.15 -18.83
C GLN A 212 -4.67 20.76 -18.03
N PHE A 213 -5.10 19.51 -18.13
CA PHE A 213 -6.20 18.96 -17.33
C PHE A 213 -5.90 19.07 -15.84
N VAL A 214 -4.73 18.60 -15.39
CA VAL A 214 -4.32 18.66 -13.99
C VAL A 214 -4.31 20.10 -13.49
N LYS A 215 -3.64 21.02 -14.21
CA LYS A 215 -3.60 22.45 -13.84
C LYS A 215 -4.99 23.06 -13.73
N MET A 216 -5.89 22.74 -14.67
CA MET A 216 -7.28 23.22 -14.62
C MET A 216 -7.99 22.75 -13.35
N ILE A 217 -7.85 21.48 -12.98
CA ILE A 217 -8.51 20.92 -11.79
C ILE A 217 -7.93 21.53 -10.50
N LEU A 218 -6.59 21.64 -10.39
CA LEU A 218 -5.93 22.22 -9.23
C LEU A 218 -6.32 23.70 -9.04
N ASN A 219 -6.33 24.49 -10.11
CA ASN A 219 -6.79 25.88 -10.08
C ASN A 219 -8.25 25.99 -9.61
N LYS A 220 -9.16 25.12 -10.10
CA LYS A 220 -10.56 25.09 -9.64
C LYS A 220 -10.68 24.69 -8.16
N ALA A 221 -9.77 23.86 -7.67
CA ALA A 221 -9.68 23.47 -6.27
C ALA A 221 -9.01 24.54 -5.38
N GLY A 222 -8.48 25.62 -5.97
CA GLY A 222 -7.74 26.67 -5.26
C GLY A 222 -6.35 26.23 -4.77
N ILE A 223 -5.77 25.24 -5.46
CA ILE A 223 -4.44 24.66 -5.21
C ILE A 223 -3.47 25.16 -6.26
#